data_AF-A0A453GBG8-F1
#
_entry.id   AF-A0A453GBG8-F1
#
_cell.length_a   1.000
_cell.length_b   1.000
_cell.length_c   1.000
_cell.angle_alpha   90.00
_cell.angle_beta   90.00
_cell.angle_gamma   90.00
#
_symmetry.space_group_name_H-M   'P 1'
#
loop_
_entity.id
_entity.type
_entity.pdbx_description
1 polymer ?
#
loop_
_entity_poly.entity_id
_entity_poly.type
_entity_poly.pdbx_seq_one_letter_code
_entity_poly.pdbx_strand_id
1 'polypeptide(L)'
;FAVIVAAQFPAANFAVMLFHYDGAVDGWGDLPWSRRAVHVAAVDQTKWWFGKRFLHPDLVADYDYIFLWDEDIEVDGFDPMRYLRIVRKEGLEISQPALDHRSQIHHRLTARARRGGTVHRRFYKTAGGGRCYGNSTGPPCTGWVEMMVPVFSRALGYCAQGDRSSNVGIVDSEYVLHRGIPTLGDGGGKGPAPKAKASSATSADRYAVRLRS
;
A
#
# COMPACT_ATOMS: atom_id res chain seq x y z
N PHE A 1 -13.03 -3.93 4.35
CA PHE A 1 -11.67 -3.40 4.52
C PHE A 1 -11.49 -2.05 3.85
N ALA A 2 -11.70 -1.88 2.53
CA ALA A 2 -11.63 -0.54 1.92
C ALA A 2 -12.51 0.55 2.59
N VAL A 3 -13.64 0.17 3.19
CA VAL A 3 -14.49 1.10 3.97
C VAL A 3 -13.85 1.56 5.27
N ILE A 4 -13.24 0.65 6.02
CA ILE A 4 -12.51 0.96 7.26
C ILE A 4 -11.28 1.80 6.93
N VAL A 5 -10.57 1.44 5.84
CA VAL A 5 -9.44 2.22 5.34
C VAL A 5 -9.87 3.66 5.11
N ALA A 6 -10.84 3.93 4.22
CA ALA A 6 -11.24 5.29 3.88
C ALA A 6 -11.85 6.07 5.05
N ALA A 7 -12.57 5.40 5.97
CA ALA A 7 -13.13 6.03 7.17
C ALA A 7 -12.06 6.52 8.16
N GLN A 8 -10.89 5.89 8.19
CA GLN A 8 -9.78 6.28 9.06
C GLN A 8 -9.10 7.59 8.62
N PHE A 9 -9.33 8.05 7.39
CA PHE A 9 -8.73 9.28 6.85
C PHE A 9 -9.68 10.48 7.03
N PRO A 10 -9.30 11.50 7.83
CA PRO A 10 -10.13 12.69 8.03
C PRO A 10 -10.42 13.44 6.73
N ALA A 11 -11.71 13.67 6.48
CA ALA A 11 -12.23 14.39 5.31
C ALA A 11 -11.57 15.76 5.05
N ALA A 12 -11.16 16.46 6.12
CA ALA A 12 -10.57 17.78 6.05
C ALA A 12 -9.12 17.78 5.52
N ASN A 13 -8.45 16.62 5.52
CA ASN A 13 -7.04 16.49 5.18
C ASN A 13 -6.78 15.54 4.00
N PHE A 14 -7.76 14.72 3.63
CA PHE A 14 -7.60 13.66 2.64
C PHE A 14 -8.74 13.65 1.62
N ALA A 15 -8.36 13.49 0.36
CA ALA A 15 -9.27 13.08 -0.71
C ALA A 15 -9.13 11.57 -0.94
N VAL A 16 -10.23 10.92 -1.33
CA VAL A 16 -10.27 9.49 -1.61
C VAL A 16 -10.57 9.28 -3.08
N MET A 17 -9.79 8.43 -3.74
CA MET A 17 -10.06 7.91 -5.08
C MET A 17 -10.20 6.40 -4.99
N LEU A 18 -11.34 5.87 -5.42
CA LEU A 18 -11.64 4.43 -5.36
C LEU A 18 -11.62 3.83 -6.77
N PHE A 19 -10.74 2.84 -6.96
CA PHE A 19 -10.60 2.10 -8.21
C PHE A 19 -11.46 0.83 -8.22
N HIS A 20 -12.43 0.78 -9.12
CA HIS A 20 -13.33 -0.35 -9.29
C HIS A 20 -12.84 -1.22 -10.45
N TYR A 21 -12.16 -2.32 -10.12
CA TYR A 21 -11.69 -3.30 -11.09
C TYR A 21 -12.73 -4.39 -11.42
N ASP A 22 -13.79 -4.52 -10.61
CA ASP A 22 -14.83 -5.55 -10.76
C ASP A 22 -16.18 -5.01 -11.25
N GLY A 23 -16.22 -3.71 -11.61
CA GLY A 23 -17.40 -3.05 -12.17
C GLY A 23 -18.51 -2.76 -11.17
N ALA A 24 -18.37 -3.10 -9.88
CA ALA A 24 -19.44 -2.89 -8.90
C ALA A 24 -19.37 -1.50 -8.24
N VAL A 25 -19.60 -0.47 -9.05
CA VAL A 25 -19.48 0.94 -8.63
C VAL A 25 -20.50 1.31 -7.56
N ASP A 26 -21.75 0.88 -7.73
CA ASP A 26 -22.87 1.26 -6.85
C ASP A 26 -22.86 0.56 -5.49
N GLY A 27 -21.96 -0.42 -5.30
CA GLY A 27 -21.88 -1.23 -4.07
C GLY A 27 -21.37 -0.49 -2.83
N TRP A 28 -21.15 0.83 -2.92
CA TRP A 28 -20.56 1.67 -1.86
C TRP A 28 -21.42 2.89 -1.50
N GLY A 29 -22.58 3.06 -2.15
CA GLY A 29 -23.39 4.30 -2.06
C GLY A 29 -24.05 4.56 -0.70
N ASP A 30 -24.13 3.54 0.14
CA ASP A 30 -24.58 3.59 1.53
C ASP A 30 -23.54 4.20 2.49
N LEU A 31 -22.28 4.30 2.06
CA LEU A 31 -21.18 4.79 2.88
C LEU A 31 -21.00 6.31 2.72
N PRO A 32 -21.04 7.10 3.82
CA PRO A 32 -20.96 8.55 3.75
C PRO A 32 -19.67 9.09 3.11
N TRP A 33 -18.54 8.41 3.28
CA TRP A 33 -17.27 8.80 2.66
C TRP A 33 -17.26 8.54 1.16
N SER A 34 -17.98 7.52 0.67
CA SER A 34 -18.01 7.14 -0.74
C SER A 34 -18.57 8.26 -1.59
N ARG A 35 -19.60 8.98 -1.10
CA ARG A 35 -20.20 10.12 -1.83
C ARG A 35 -19.23 11.28 -2.08
N ARG A 36 -18.13 11.34 -1.33
CA ARG A 36 -17.08 12.36 -1.47
C ARG A 36 -15.85 11.83 -2.23
N ALA A 37 -15.83 10.53 -2.53
CA ALA A 37 -14.72 9.90 -3.23
C ALA A 37 -14.86 10.07 -4.75
N VAL A 38 -13.73 10.16 -5.44
CA VAL A 38 -13.69 10.02 -6.90
C VAL A 38 -13.71 8.54 -7.23
N HIS A 39 -14.76 8.10 -7.92
CA HIS A 39 -14.88 6.71 -8.36
C HIS A 39 -14.38 6.57 -9.80
N VAL A 40 -13.46 5.63 -10.03
CA VAL A 40 -12.96 5.31 -11.37
C VAL A 40 -13.14 3.82 -11.61
N ALA A 41 -13.85 3.46 -12.67
CA ALA A 41 -14.16 2.07 -12.98
C ALA A 41 -13.52 1.65 -14.31
N ALA A 42 -12.77 0.55 -14.27
CA ALA A 42 -12.25 -0.13 -15.45
C ALA A 42 -12.11 -1.62 -15.12
N VAL A 43 -12.97 -2.43 -15.71
CA VAL A 43 -13.05 -3.86 -15.41
C VAL A 43 -11.75 -4.57 -15.81
N ASP A 44 -11.33 -5.52 -14.98
CA ASP A 44 -10.16 -6.38 -15.18
C ASP A 44 -8.82 -5.64 -15.30
N GLN A 45 -8.72 -4.44 -14.71
CA GLN A 45 -7.47 -3.66 -14.67
C GLN A 45 -6.76 -3.77 -13.32
N THR A 46 -5.43 -3.74 -13.35
CA THR A 46 -4.60 -3.81 -12.13
C THR A 46 -4.48 -2.45 -11.45
N LYS A 47 -4.12 -2.44 -10.16
CA LYS A 47 -3.87 -1.21 -9.39
C LYS A 47 -2.95 -0.23 -10.12
N TRP A 48 -1.84 -0.72 -10.68
CA TRP A 48 -0.89 0.15 -11.37
C TRP A 48 -1.36 0.58 -12.75
N TRP A 49 -2.28 -0.16 -13.37
CA TRP A 49 -2.94 0.31 -14.57
C TRP A 49 -3.76 1.57 -14.28
N PHE A 50 -4.51 1.59 -13.18
CA PHE A 50 -5.22 2.78 -12.70
C PHE A 50 -4.25 3.89 -12.32
N GLY A 51 -3.28 3.58 -11.45
CA GLY A 51 -2.30 4.55 -10.98
C GLY A 51 -1.61 5.30 -12.13
N LYS A 52 -1.10 4.58 -13.14
CA LYS A 52 -0.44 5.18 -14.30
C LYS A 52 -1.35 6.06 -15.17
N ARG A 53 -2.67 5.90 -15.10
CA ARG A 53 -3.63 6.63 -15.96
C ARG A 53 -4.33 7.77 -15.26
N PHE A 54 -4.60 7.63 -13.96
CA PHE A 54 -5.41 8.57 -13.21
C PHE A 54 -4.63 9.37 -12.17
N LEU A 55 -3.41 8.93 -11.79
CA LEU A 55 -2.50 9.73 -10.96
C LEU A 55 -1.57 10.56 -11.84
N HIS A 56 -2.16 11.40 -12.71
CA HIS A 56 -1.41 12.31 -13.58
C HIS A 56 -0.59 13.32 -12.75
N PRO A 57 0.65 13.68 -13.14
CA PRO A 57 1.48 14.66 -12.42
C PRO A 57 0.74 15.93 -12.01
N ASP A 58 -0.05 16.51 -12.92
CA ASP A 58 -0.83 17.72 -12.65
C ASP A 58 -1.90 17.53 -11.56
N LEU A 59 -2.50 16.34 -11.48
CA LEU A 59 -3.47 16.03 -10.43
C LEU A 59 -2.78 15.82 -9.08
N VAL A 60 -1.67 15.06 -9.08
CA VAL A 60 -0.99 14.70 -7.83
C VAL A 60 -0.13 15.82 -7.27
N ALA A 61 0.21 16.84 -8.07
CA ALA A 61 0.98 18.01 -7.64
C ALA A 61 0.30 18.80 -6.51
N ASP A 62 -1.03 18.74 -6.43
CA ASP A 62 -1.85 19.37 -5.38
C ASP A 62 -1.80 18.62 -4.03
N TYR A 63 -1.19 17.43 -3.99
CA TYR A 63 -1.10 16.59 -2.80
C TYR A 63 0.35 16.42 -2.35
N ASP A 64 0.59 16.59 -1.04
CA ASP A 64 1.92 16.35 -0.46
C ASP A 64 2.28 14.86 -0.42
N TYR A 65 1.28 14.00 -0.26
CA TYR A 65 1.43 12.56 -0.09
C TYR A 65 0.31 11.80 -0.81
N ILE A 66 0.68 10.66 -1.41
CA ILE A 66 -0.22 9.77 -2.12
C ILE A 66 -0.15 8.39 -1.46
N PHE A 67 -1.29 7.91 -0.98
CA PHE A 67 -1.46 6.55 -0.49
C PHE A 67 -2.02 5.71 -1.63
N LEU A 68 -1.30 4.67 -2.07
CA LEU A 68 -1.75 3.78 -3.14
C LEU A 68 -1.88 2.35 -2.61
N TRP A 69 -2.99 2.08 -1.94
CA TRP A 69 -3.19 0.88 -1.14
C TRP A 69 -4.13 -0.13 -1.81
N ASP A 70 -3.91 -1.41 -1.51
CA ASP A 70 -4.86 -2.49 -1.85
C ASP A 70 -6.08 -2.47 -0.92
N GLU A 71 -7.17 -3.11 -1.35
CA GLU A 71 -8.46 -3.10 -0.65
C GLU A 71 -8.51 -4.03 0.58
N ASP A 72 -7.55 -4.94 0.71
CA ASP A 72 -7.49 -6.01 1.72
C ASP A 72 -6.58 -5.67 2.92
N ILE A 73 -6.39 -4.37 3.13
CA ILE A 73 -5.61 -3.78 4.20
C ILE A 73 -6.51 -3.37 5.37
N GLU A 74 -6.15 -3.75 6.59
CA GLU A 74 -6.80 -3.32 7.82
C GLU A 74 -5.97 -2.26 8.54
N VAL A 75 -6.65 -1.24 9.07
CA VAL A 75 -6.02 -0.02 9.59
C VAL A 75 -6.29 0.24 11.07
N ASP A 76 -6.75 -0.77 11.82
CA ASP A 76 -7.08 -0.62 13.24
C ASP A 76 -5.89 -0.09 14.09
N GLY A 77 -4.66 -0.40 13.68
CA GLY A 77 -3.42 0.04 14.31
C GLY A 77 -2.74 1.24 13.66
N PHE A 78 -3.47 1.99 12.81
CA PHE A 78 -2.90 3.01 11.94
C PHE A 78 -3.59 4.36 12.10
N ASP A 79 -2.81 5.40 12.39
CA ASP A 79 -3.24 6.80 12.34
C ASP A 79 -2.53 7.53 11.19
N PRO A 80 -3.26 7.97 10.14
CA PRO A 80 -2.64 8.61 8.97
C PRO A 80 -1.95 9.93 9.29
N MET A 81 -2.44 10.70 10.27
CA MET A 81 -1.84 11.98 10.65
C MET A 81 -0.55 11.79 11.45
N ARG A 82 -0.53 10.80 12.35
CA ARG A 82 0.67 10.40 13.08
C ARG A 82 1.71 9.80 12.15
N TYR A 83 1.29 8.94 11.22
CA TYR A 83 2.13 8.40 10.16
C TYR A 83 2.81 9.51 9.34
N LEU A 84 2.03 10.45 8.80
CA LEU A 84 2.58 11.54 7.99
C LEU A 84 3.50 12.46 8.79
N ARG A 85 3.28 12.63 10.10
CA ARG A 85 4.20 13.38 10.97
C ARG A 85 5.58 12.71 11.02
N ILE A 86 5.62 11.39 11.09
CA ILE A 86 6.87 10.61 11.09
C ILE A 86 7.52 10.68 9.72
N VAL A 87 6.77 10.43 8.64
CA VAL A 87 7.27 10.52 7.26
C VAL A 87 7.93 11.87 6.98
N ARG A 88 7.29 12.97 7.39
CA ARG A 88 7.85 14.33 7.29
C ARG A 88 9.12 14.49 8.10
N LYS A 89 9.10 14.10 9.38
CA LYS A 89 10.25 14.21 10.29
C LYS A 89 11.47 13.43 9.79
N GLU A 90 11.23 12.26 9.21
CA GLU A 90 12.25 11.32 8.76
C GLU A 90 12.69 11.56 7.31
N GLY A 91 12.10 12.53 6.60
CA GLY A 91 12.41 12.84 5.21
C GLY A 91 12.16 11.68 4.26
N LEU A 92 11.16 10.84 4.52
CA LEU A 92 10.89 9.67 3.69
C LEU A 92 10.15 10.08 2.41
N GLU A 93 10.76 9.75 1.27
CA GLU A 93 10.19 10.01 -0.06
C GLU A 93 9.27 8.88 -0.51
N ILE A 94 9.66 7.65 -0.19
CA ILE A 94 8.86 6.44 -0.38
C ILE A 94 8.79 5.73 0.97
N SER A 95 7.59 5.43 1.42
CA SER A 95 7.42 4.76 2.70
C SER A 95 6.23 3.82 2.69
N GLN A 96 6.09 3.04 3.76
CA GLN A 96 4.86 2.33 4.07
C GLN A 96 4.73 2.17 5.59
N PRO A 97 3.52 1.96 6.13
CA PRO A 97 3.37 1.42 7.46
C PRO A 97 3.99 0.02 7.57
N ALA A 98 4.41 -0.37 8.77
CA ALA A 98 4.85 -1.73 9.02
C ALA A 98 3.69 -2.72 8.89
N LEU A 99 4.01 -3.93 8.43
CA LEU A 99 3.05 -5.04 8.43
C LEU A 99 3.04 -5.70 9.80
N ASP A 100 1.85 -5.82 10.39
CA ASP A 100 1.60 -6.65 11.58
C ASP A 100 2.08 -8.09 11.30
N HIS A 101 2.61 -8.78 12.32
CA HIS A 101 3.12 -10.14 12.17
C HIS A 101 2.06 -11.18 11.76
N ARG A 102 0.78 -10.85 11.89
CA ARG A 102 -0.35 -11.65 11.40
C ARG A 102 -0.59 -11.49 9.89
N SER A 103 0.07 -10.54 9.24
CA SER A 103 -0.08 -10.28 7.81
C SER A 103 0.54 -11.36 6.94
N GLN A 104 0.11 -11.45 5.68
CA GLN A 104 0.89 -12.10 4.65
C GLN A 104 2.12 -11.25 4.30
N ILE A 105 3.30 -11.68 4.77
CA ILE A 105 4.56 -10.95 4.62
C ILE A 105 5.42 -11.62 3.55
N HIS A 106 5.64 -10.97 2.40
CA HIS A 106 6.52 -11.47 1.35
C HIS A 106 7.98 -11.05 1.55
N HIS A 107 8.21 -9.86 2.12
CA HIS A 107 9.54 -9.33 2.39
C HIS A 107 9.72 -9.08 3.88
N ARG A 108 10.72 -9.71 4.51
CA ARG A 108 10.93 -9.56 5.96
C ARG A 108 11.24 -8.14 6.41
N LEU A 109 11.75 -7.30 5.51
CA LEU A 109 11.91 -5.87 5.76
C LEU A 109 10.57 -5.18 5.99
N THR A 110 9.45 -5.58 5.39
CA THR A 110 8.17 -4.87 5.57
C THR A 110 7.47 -5.21 6.88
N ALA A 111 7.95 -6.22 7.60
CA ALA A 111 7.40 -6.62 8.89
C ALA A 111 7.76 -5.62 9.99
N ARG A 112 6.83 -5.40 10.91
CA ARG A 112 7.07 -4.58 12.10
C ARG A 112 8.28 -5.06 12.90
N ALA A 113 9.15 -4.13 13.28
CA ALA A 113 10.34 -4.43 14.07
C ALA A 113 9.97 -4.98 15.46
N ARG A 114 10.47 -6.19 15.80
CA ARG A 114 10.18 -6.83 17.10
C ARG A 114 10.69 -6.05 18.30
N ARG A 115 11.78 -5.30 18.12
CA ARG A 115 12.38 -4.47 19.19
C ARG A 115 11.71 -3.09 19.32
N GLY A 116 10.62 -2.87 18.57
CA GLY A 116 10.02 -1.55 18.44
C GLY A 116 10.92 -0.60 17.65
N GLY A 117 10.50 0.66 17.59
CA GLY A 117 11.15 1.69 16.79
C GLY A 117 10.11 2.67 16.25
N THR A 118 10.59 3.81 15.75
CA THR A 118 9.74 4.73 14.98
C THR A 118 9.78 4.36 13.51
N VAL A 119 10.98 4.12 12.97
CA VAL A 119 11.18 3.69 11.59
C VAL A 119 12.32 2.68 11.50
N HIS A 120 12.31 1.86 10.46
CA HIS A 120 13.49 1.14 10.02
C HIS A 120 13.60 1.14 8.50
N ARG A 121 14.84 1.07 8.02
CA ARG A 121 15.17 1.13 6.58
C ARG A 121 15.98 -0.09 6.13
N ARG A 122 16.24 -1.02 7.05
CA ARG A 122 17.14 -2.16 6.87
C ARG A 122 16.64 -3.41 7.58
N PHE A 123 16.90 -4.55 6.95
CA PHE A 123 16.72 -5.89 7.51
C PHE A 123 18.06 -6.64 7.49
N TYR A 124 18.30 -7.47 8.50
CA TYR A 124 19.51 -8.29 8.61
C TYR A 124 19.16 -9.78 8.52
N LYS A 125 19.93 -10.50 7.71
CA LYS A 125 19.81 -11.95 7.56
C LYS A 125 21.17 -12.56 7.28
N THR A 126 21.72 -13.27 8.25
CA THR A 126 23.07 -13.81 8.20
C THR A 126 23.12 -15.27 7.72
N ALA A 127 21.98 -15.98 7.67
CA ALA A 127 21.88 -17.39 7.32
C ALA A 127 20.84 -17.67 6.21
N GLY A 128 21.01 -18.78 5.49
CA GLY A 128 20.16 -19.19 4.35
C GLY A 128 20.45 -18.44 3.05
N GLY A 129 19.56 -18.60 2.05
CA GLY A 129 19.60 -17.86 0.78
C GLY A 129 19.07 -16.43 0.91
N GLY A 130 19.56 -15.49 0.08
CA GLY A 130 19.17 -14.07 0.13
C GLY A 130 19.63 -13.36 1.40
N ARG A 131 20.93 -13.36 1.68
CA ARG A 131 21.52 -12.76 2.88
C ARG A 131 21.48 -11.23 2.82
N CYS A 132 21.32 -10.61 3.99
CA CYS A 132 21.38 -9.17 4.19
C CYS A 132 22.42 -8.88 5.28
N TYR A 133 23.63 -8.57 4.86
CA TYR A 133 24.75 -8.22 5.73
C TYR A 133 24.81 -6.70 5.94
N GLY A 134 25.69 -6.25 6.84
CA GLY A 134 25.84 -4.81 7.13
C GLY A 134 26.22 -3.97 5.92
N ASN A 135 26.96 -4.54 4.97
CA ASN A 135 27.38 -3.86 3.73
C ASN A 135 26.36 -4.00 2.58
N SER A 136 25.22 -4.67 2.77
CA SER A 136 24.17 -4.72 1.75
C SER A 136 23.49 -3.35 1.65
N THR A 137 23.49 -2.73 0.48
CA THR A 137 22.96 -1.37 0.24
C THR A 137 21.75 -1.34 -0.69
N GLY A 138 21.40 -2.47 -1.29
CA GLY A 138 20.26 -2.60 -2.19
C GLY A 138 19.08 -3.38 -1.60
N PRO A 139 17.92 -3.33 -2.29
CA PRO A 139 16.79 -4.15 -1.95
C PRO A 139 17.08 -5.65 -2.12
N PRO A 140 16.41 -6.53 -1.34
CA PRO A 140 15.39 -6.23 -0.33
C PRO A 140 15.99 -5.89 1.06
N CYS A 141 17.31 -5.72 1.17
CA CYS A 141 17.99 -5.54 2.44
C CYS A 141 17.88 -4.12 2.99
N THR A 142 17.85 -3.13 2.12
CA THR A 142 17.68 -1.71 2.46
C THR A 142 16.79 -0.97 1.47
N GLY A 143 16.16 0.11 1.93
CA GLY A 143 15.49 1.07 1.06
C GLY A 143 14.40 0.44 0.19
N TRP A 144 13.61 -0.44 0.80
CA TRP A 144 12.55 -1.21 0.14
C TRP A 144 11.22 -1.04 0.87
N VAL A 145 10.18 -0.89 0.06
CA VAL A 145 8.79 -1.00 0.48
C VAL A 145 8.12 -2.00 -0.45
N GLU A 146 7.06 -2.62 0.02
CA GLU A 146 6.23 -3.53 -0.74
C GLU A 146 5.14 -2.78 -1.48
N MET A 147 4.75 -3.30 -2.65
CA MET A 147 3.87 -2.61 -3.59
C MET A 147 2.41 -2.53 -3.14
N MET A 148 2.05 -3.11 -1.98
CA MET A 148 0.67 -3.25 -1.52
C MET A 148 0.18 -2.02 -0.74
N VAL A 149 1.04 -1.44 0.09
CA VAL A 149 0.73 -0.26 0.92
C VAL A 149 1.72 0.91 0.77
N PRO A 150 2.23 1.22 -0.45
CA PRO A 150 3.17 2.32 -0.62
C PRO A 150 2.51 3.67 -0.33
N VAL A 151 3.32 4.56 0.24
CA VAL A 151 3.04 5.97 0.40
C VAL A 151 4.18 6.76 -0.23
N PHE A 152 3.78 7.70 -1.07
CA PHE A 152 4.64 8.44 -1.95
C PHE A 152 4.57 9.92 -1.58
N SER A 153 5.71 10.54 -1.29
CA SER A 153 5.76 11.99 -1.12
C SER A 153 5.79 12.69 -2.49
N ARG A 154 5.30 13.92 -2.56
CA ARG A 154 5.32 14.75 -3.77
C ARG A 154 6.70 14.90 -4.43
N ALA A 155 7.78 14.72 -3.67
CA ALA A 155 9.14 14.72 -4.21
C ALA A 155 9.33 13.72 -5.37
N LEU A 156 8.47 12.69 -5.48
CA LEU A 156 8.50 11.69 -6.55
C LEU A 156 8.21 12.19 -7.97
N GLY A 157 7.72 13.43 -8.13
CA GLY A 157 7.72 14.10 -9.45
C GLY A 157 9.12 14.14 -10.09
N TYR A 158 10.16 13.94 -9.27
CA TYR A 158 11.53 13.70 -9.67
C TYR A 158 11.97 12.39 -8.98
N CYS A 159 12.15 11.30 -9.72
CA CYS A 159 12.53 9.95 -9.23
C CYS A 159 13.26 9.97 -7.90
N ALA A 160 12.80 9.26 -6.85
CA ALA A 160 13.36 9.35 -5.50
C ALA A 160 14.90 9.52 -5.52
N GLN A 161 15.36 10.76 -5.33
CA GLN A 161 16.72 11.15 -5.67
C GLN A 161 17.62 10.88 -4.46
N GLY A 162 18.85 10.44 -4.71
CA GLY A 162 19.81 10.17 -3.63
C GLY A 162 19.74 8.75 -3.06
N ASP A 163 20.16 8.61 -1.81
CA ASP A 163 20.36 7.30 -1.19
C ASP A 163 19.06 6.71 -0.63
N ARG A 164 18.58 5.65 -1.30
CA ARG A 164 17.41 4.86 -0.88
C ARG A 164 17.51 4.31 0.53
N SER A 165 18.73 4.09 1.03
CA SER A 165 18.94 3.63 2.41
C SER A 165 18.55 4.69 3.46
N SER A 166 18.38 5.94 3.03
CA SER A 166 18.03 7.10 3.86
C SER A 166 16.59 7.60 3.62
N ASN A 167 16.13 7.69 2.37
CA ASN A 167 14.82 8.27 2.05
C ASN A 167 13.71 7.24 1.77
N VAL A 168 14.01 5.93 1.82
CA VAL A 168 13.01 4.85 1.72
C VAL A 168 12.95 4.04 3.00
N GLY A 169 11.76 3.88 3.59
CA GLY A 169 11.65 3.25 4.91
C GLY A 169 10.26 2.79 5.32
N ILE A 170 10.25 1.96 6.36
CA ILE A 170 9.06 1.43 7.02
C ILE A 170 8.83 2.21 8.31
N VAL A 171 7.61 2.66 8.54
CA VAL A 171 7.21 3.29 9.80
C VAL A 171 6.72 2.21 10.76
N ASP A 172 7.45 1.92 11.83
CA ASP A 172 7.15 0.82 12.77
C ASP A 172 6.09 1.14 13.81
N SER A 173 5.98 2.42 14.17
CA SER A 173 5.03 2.87 15.19
C SER A 173 3.59 2.93 14.66
N GLU A 174 3.41 2.89 13.34
CA GLU A 174 2.12 2.84 12.65
C GLU A 174 2.08 1.59 11.78
N TYR A 175 1.09 0.73 11.98
CA TYR A 175 1.10 -0.57 11.33
C TYR A 175 -0.28 -0.99 10.84
N VAL A 176 -0.29 -1.80 9.80
CA VAL A 176 -1.48 -2.30 9.12
C VAL A 176 -1.43 -3.83 9.07
N LEU A 177 -2.60 -4.44 8.87
CA LEU A 177 -2.70 -5.88 8.62
C LEU A 177 -3.03 -6.11 7.14
N HIS A 178 -2.19 -6.87 6.45
CA HIS A 178 -2.44 -7.29 5.08
C HIS A 178 -2.98 -8.73 5.04
N ARG A 179 -4.22 -8.90 4.55
CA ARG A 179 -4.94 -10.18 4.57
C ARG A 179 -4.45 -11.17 3.50
N GLY A 180 -3.90 -10.69 2.38
CA GLY A 180 -3.43 -11.57 1.32
C GLY A 180 -4.55 -12.10 0.43
N ILE A 181 -5.63 -11.33 0.27
CA ILE A 181 -6.77 -11.73 -0.55
C ILE A 181 -6.34 -11.56 -2.03
N PRO A 182 -6.48 -12.60 -2.88
CA PRO A 182 -6.07 -12.50 -4.27
C PRO A 182 -6.74 -11.34 -5.02
N THR A 183 -5.96 -10.30 -5.29
CA THR A 183 -6.31 -9.21 -6.21
C THR A 183 -5.84 -9.54 -7.63
N LEU A 184 -6.28 -8.76 -8.62
CA LEU A 184 -5.75 -8.88 -9.98
C LEU A 184 -4.28 -8.42 -9.95
N GLY A 185 -3.38 -9.38 -9.80
CA GLY A 185 -1.95 -9.16 -9.57
C GLY A 185 -1.23 -8.49 -10.74
N ASP A 186 -0.08 -7.89 -10.43
CA ASP A 186 0.80 -7.29 -11.42
C ASP A 186 1.43 -8.33 -12.34
N GLY A 187 1.11 -8.23 -13.62
CA GLY A 187 1.76 -8.97 -14.69
C GLY A 187 3.23 -8.57 -14.82
N GLY A 188 4.10 -9.25 -14.08
CA GLY A 188 5.55 -9.09 -14.09
C GLY A 188 6.29 -10.42 -14.09
N GLY A 189 5.87 -11.39 -14.91
CA GLY A 189 6.56 -12.65 -15.09
C GLY A 189 6.21 -13.31 -16.42
N LYS A 190 7.19 -13.51 -17.30
CA LYS A 190 7.03 -14.32 -18.51
C LYS A 190 6.81 -15.79 -18.13
N GLY A 191 5.56 -16.15 -17.95
CA GLY A 191 5.05 -17.52 -17.87
C GLY A 191 3.60 -17.49 -18.40
N PRO A 192 3.08 -18.60 -18.96
CA PRO A 192 1.72 -18.60 -19.49
C PRO A 192 0.77 -18.19 -18.37
N ALA A 193 -0.01 -17.14 -18.62
CA ALA A 193 -1.04 -16.68 -17.70
C ALA A 193 -1.91 -17.88 -17.30
N PRO A 194 -2.05 -18.21 -16.01
CA PRO A 194 -3.12 -19.11 -15.62
C PRO A 194 -4.41 -18.42 -16.05
N LYS A 195 -5.19 -19.08 -16.93
CA LYS A 195 -6.54 -18.63 -17.27
C LYS A 195 -7.29 -18.49 -15.95
N ALA A 196 -7.51 -17.26 -15.51
CA ALA A 196 -8.30 -16.96 -14.34
C ALA A 196 -9.74 -17.40 -14.63
N LYS A 197 -10.09 -18.62 -14.23
CA LYS A 197 -11.48 -18.91 -13.91
C LYS A 197 -11.73 -18.19 -12.61
N ALA A 198 -12.55 -17.14 -12.64
CA ALA A 198 -13.12 -16.56 -11.44
C ALA A 198 -13.81 -17.71 -10.68
N SER A 199 -13.18 -18.21 -9.62
CA SER A 199 -13.81 -19.18 -8.75
C SER A 199 -14.87 -18.43 -7.94
N SER A 200 -16.03 -19.05 -7.74
CA SER A 200 -17.10 -18.48 -6.90
C SER A 200 -16.60 -18.10 -5.50
N ALA A 201 -15.55 -18.77 -5.01
CA ALA A 201 -14.88 -18.49 -3.76
C ALA A 201 -14.24 -17.09 -3.69
N THR A 202 -13.52 -16.62 -4.72
CA THR A 202 -12.89 -15.29 -4.68
C THR A 202 -13.91 -14.16 -4.76
N SER A 203 -15.00 -14.35 -5.49
CA SER A 203 -16.11 -13.39 -5.52
C SER A 203 -16.85 -13.33 -4.19
N ALA A 204 -17.02 -14.48 -3.51
CA ALA A 204 -17.65 -14.56 -2.20
C ALA A 204 -16.76 -13.96 -1.10
N ASP A 205 -15.44 -14.16 -1.17
CA ASP A 205 -14.48 -13.54 -0.25
C ASP A 205 -14.46 -12.01 -0.43
N ARG A 206 -14.44 -11.52 -1.68
CA ARG A 206 -14.54 -10.07 -1.96
C ARG A 206 -15.87 -9.47 -1.53
N TYR A 207 -16.99 -10.18 -1.71
CA TYR A 207 -18.28 -9.76 -1.20
C TYR A 207 -18.32 -9.77 0.33
N ALA A 208 -17.72 -10.76 0.99
CA ALA A 208 -17.56 -10.79 2.45
C ALA A 208 -16.68 -9.65 2.96
N VAL A 209 -15.65 -9.25 2.20
CA VAL A 209 -14.85 -8.03 2.48
C VAL A 209 -15.73 -6.78 2.43
N ARG A 210 -16.68 -6.70 1.50
CA ARG A 210 -17.66 -5.60 1.40
C ARG A 210 -18.73 -5.63 2.50
N LEU A 211 -19.12 -6.80 3.00
CA LEU A 211 -20.13 -6.92 4.06
C LEU A 211 -19.57 -6.68 5.48
N ARG A 212 -18.27 -6.91 5.70
CA ARG A 212 -17.59 -6.66 6.99
C ARG A 212 -17.06 -5.22 7.13
N SER A 213 -17.46 -4.37 6.20
CA SER A 213 -16.95 -3.04 5.99
C SER A 213 -17.92 -1.99 6.50
#